data_AF-A0A970EHY1-F1
#
_entry.id   AF-A0A970EHY1-F1
#
_cell.length_a   1.000
_cell.length_b   1.000
_cell.length_c   1.000
_cell.angle_alpha   90.00
_cell.angle_beta   90.00
_cell.angle_gamma   90.00
#
_symmetry.space_group_name_H-M   'P 1'
#
loop_
_entity.id
_entity.type
_entity.pdbx_description
1 polymer ?
#
loop_
_entity_poly.entity_id
_entity_poly.type
_entity_poly.pdbx_seq_one_letter_code
_entity_poly.pdbx_strand_id
1 'polypeptide(L)'
;MDNYYYHQQNILNKIKTNYKGLKKELTQFYEEKYKPFHLQQLENQTIPHRVLLLNNYYTAAEAFENQYKITSQSKFRSSILEEFNVYLFKDLPEIKELNLDFFNKGIYAGLKLDHNGQIAVITKDVDFCIGKRFVLTLEQHELEIIIPLVAVEVKTYLDATMYNEVQFSMQTIKNATPNVRTYLLMERNEVKADKIIASKTESPLDEIFVLRGTKEQPIDEDTVYDYYLEILAALRTNLDVELKVPGRLFKSTPKTLAPKHSTAAFAKVLQKH
;
A
#
# COMPACT_ATOMS: atom_id res chain seq x y z
N MET A 1 -23.36 -4.58 4.71
CA MET A 1 -22.90 -3.45 3.89
C MET A 1 -21.41 -3.62 3.73
N ASP A 2 -20.95 -3.57 2.50
CA ASP A 2 -19.54 -3.66 2.13
C ASP A 2 -18.79 -2.49 2.77
N ASN A 3 -18.09 -2.76 3.88
CA ASN A 3 -17.56 -1.73 4.75
C ASN A 3 -16.25 -1.10 4.23
N TYR A 4 -15.90 -1.35 2.96
CA TYR A 4 -14.68 -0.92 2.32
C TYR A 4 -14.85 0.23 1.31
N TYR A 5 -16.08 0.65 0.99
CA TYR A 5 -16.34 1.88 0.24
C TYR A 5 -16.22 3.12 1.16
N TYR A 6 -14.99 3.50 1.49
CA TYR A 6 -14.71 4.51 2.52
C TYR A 6 -15.15 5.92 2.14
N HIS A 7 -15.08 6.30 0.87
CA HIS A 7 -15.56 7.58 0.41
C HIS A 7 -17.08 7.67 0.51
N GLN A 8 -17.80 6.59 0.17
CA GLN A 8 -19.24 6.46 0.39
C GLN A 8 -19.61 6.76 1.83
N GLN A 9 -18.96 6.05 2.76
CA GLN A 9 -19.22 6.16 4.19
C GLN A 9 -18.92 7.57 4.69
N ASN A 10 -17.84 8.19 4.21
CA ASN A 10 -17.51 9.56 4.56
C ASN A 10 -18.59 10.54 4.11
N ILE A 11 -19.13 10.41 2.90
CA ILE A 11 -20.25 11.25 2.44
C ILE A 11 -21.50 10.99 3.28
N LEU A 12 -21.90 9.73 3.45
CA LEU A 12 -23.11 9.36 4.20
C LEU A 12 -23.05 9.83 5.66
N ASN A 13 -21.88 9.72 6.30
CA ASN A 13 -21.68 10.23 7.67
C ASN A 13 -21.80 11.76 7.73
N LYS A 14 -21.30 12.49 6.74
CA LYS A 14 -21.45 13.95 6.66
C LYS A 14 -22.91 14.38 6.43
N ILE A 15 -23.66 13.63 5.61
CA ILE A 15 -25.12 13.82 5.44
C ILE A 15 -25.83 13.60 6.78
N LYS A 16 -25.53 12.48 7.45
CA LYS A 16 -26.14 12.10 8.74
C LYS A 16 -25.90 13.15 9.83
N THR A 17 -24.68 13.67 9.90
CA THR A 17 -24.26 14.68 10.91
C THR A 17 -24.58 16.11 10.52
N ASN A 18 -25.18 16.33 9.34
CA ASN A 18 -25.43 17.66 8.78
C ASN A 18 -24.16 18.53 8.79
N TYR A 19 -23.05 17.99 8.28
CA TYR A 19 -21.75 18.64 8.27
C TYR A 19 -21.85 20.07 7.71
N LYS A 20 -21.50 21.07 8.53
CA LYS A 20 -21.60 22.52 8.20
C LYS A 20 -22.98 22.98 7.71
N GLY A 21 -24.06 22.28 8.06
CA GLY A 21 -25.40 22.61 7.57
C GLY A 21 -25.69 22.15 6.13
N LEU A 22 -24.79 21.36 5.52
CA LEU A 22 -24.82 21.00 4.09
C LEU A 22 -25.59 19.70 3.80
N LYS A 23 -26.50 19.26 4.67
CA LYS A 23 -27.19 17.97 4.48
C LYS A 23 -27.87 17.88 3.12
N LYS A 24 -28.53 18.95 2.66
CA LYS A 24 -29.25 18.97 1.38
C LYS A 24 -28.28 18.85 0.21
N GLU A 25 -27.23 19.66 0.22
CA GLU A 25 -26.22 19.77 -0.83
C GLU A 25 -25.40 18.47 -0.94
N LEU A 26 -25.02 17.88 0.21
CA LEU A 26 -24.33 16.59 0.25
C LEU A 26 -25.23 15.45 -0.23
N THR A 27 -26.53 15.47 0.11
CA THR A 27 -27.49 14.46 -0.39
C THR A 27 -27.62 14.57 -1.90
N GLN A 28 -27.73 15.79 -2.43
CA GLN A 28 -27.78 16.02 -3.86
C GLN A 28 -26.48 15.56 -4.55
N PHE A 29 -25.31 15.95 -4.02
CA PHE A 29 -24.02 15.50 -4.54
C PHE A 29 -23.89 13.97 -4.52
N TYR A 30 -24.36 13.33 -3.47
CA TYR A 30 -24.35 11.88 -3.35
C TYR A 30 -25.18 11.22 -4.47
N GLU A 31 -26.42 11.65 -4.67
CA GLU A 31 -27.31 11.05 -5.68
C GLU A 31 -26.91 11.39 -7.11
N GLU A 32 -26.43 12.60 -7.37
CA GLU A 32 -26.15 13.08 -8.73
C GLU A 32 -24.71 12.84 -9.20
N LYS A 33 -23.75 12.71 -8.28
CA LYS A 33 -22.32 12.58 -8.61
C LYS A 33 -21.73 11.28 -8.10
N TYR A 34 -21.79 11.02 -6.80
CA TYR A 34 -21.15 9.85 -6.22
C TYR A 34 -21.80 8.55 -6.69
N LYS A 35 -23.13 8.42 -6.58
CA LYS A 35 -23.84 7.19 -6.87
C LYS A 35 -23.70 6.76 -8.34
N PRO A 36 -23.82 7.64 -9.35
CA PRO A 36 -23.50 7.30 -10.72
C PRO A 36 -22.04 6.85 -10.91
N PHE A 37 -21.07 7.56 -10.31
CA PHE A 37 -19.66 7.17 -10.34
C PHE A 37 -19.45 5.77 -9.76
N HIS A 38 -20.00 5.49 -8.58
CA HIS A 38 -19.92 4.19 -7.92
C HIS A 38 -20.51 3.08 -8.79
N LEU A 39 -21.74 3.26 -9.29
CA LEU A 39 -22.40 2.26 -10.13
C LEU A 39 -21.61 1.97 -11.41
N GLN A 40 -21.09 3.00 -12.08
CA GLN A 40 -20.24 2.82 -13.24
C GLN A 40 -18.96 2.07 -12.87
N GLN A 41 -18.29 2.42 -11.78
CA GLN A 41 -17.10 1.68 -11.32
C GLN A 41 -17.40 0.23 -10.91
N LEU A 42 -18.65 -0.13 -10.57
CA LEU A 42 -19.00 -1.52 -10.29
C LEU A 42 -19.12 -2.36 -11.57
N GLU A 43 -19.34 -1.74 -12.73
CA GLU A 43 -19.40 -2.44 -14.01
C GLU A 43 -18.02 -3.00 -14.39
N ASN A 44 -18.01 -4.08 -15.18
CA ASN A 44 -16.77 -4.70 -15.62
C ASN A 44 -16.07 -3.81 -16.67
N GLN A 45 -15.16 -2.97 -16.20
CA GLN A 45 -14.50 -1.92 -16.96
C GLN A 45 -12.98 -2.14 -17.01
N THR A 46 -12.36 -1.72 -18.11
CA THR A 46 -10.90 -1.71 -18.25
C THR A 46 -10.28 -0.63 -17.36
N ILE A 47 -9.00 -0.80 -16.99
CA ILE A 47 -8.27 0.18 -16.17
C ILE A 47 -8.33 1.61 -16.75
N PRO A 48 -8.09 1.86 -18.06
CA PRO A 48 -8.24 3.19 -18.66
C PRO A 48 -9.62 3.81 -18.43
N HIS A 49 -10.68 3.02 -18.55
CA HIS A 49 -12.04 3.51 -18.34
C HIS A 49 -12.30 3.85 -16.86
N ARG A 50 -11.78 3.04 -15.92
CA ARG A 50 -11.86 3.34 -14.48
C ARG A 50 -11.16 4.66 -14.14
N VAL A 51 -10.01 4.92 -14.76
CA VAL A 51 -9.23 6.16 -14.59
C VAL A 51 -9.96 7.37 -15.19
N LEU A 52 -10.60 7.21 -16.36
CA LEU A 52 -11.45 8.25 -16.95
C LEU A 52 -12.58 8.65 -15.99
N LEU A 53 -13.28 7.67 -15.40
CA LEU A 53 -14.34 7.93 -14.44
C LEU A 53 -13.82 8.61 -13.17
N LEU A 54 -12.65 8.20 -12.68
CA LEU A 54 -12.00 8.84 -11.54
C LEU A 54 -11.72 10.33 -11.81
N ASN A 55 -11.11 10.65 -12.95
CA ASN A 55 -10.78 12.03 -13.35
C ASN A 55 -12.04 12.91 -13.48
N ASN A 56 -13.10 12.38 -14.08
CA ASN A 56 -14.38 13.08 -14.18
C ASN A 56 -15.00 13.34 -12.80
N TYR A 57 -14.97 12.34 -11.92
CA TYR A 57 -15.50 12.47 -10.57
C TYR A 57 -14.67 13.43 -9.70
N TYR A 58 -13.34 13.45 -9.85
CA TYR A 58 -12.47 14.43 -9.21
C TYR A 58 -12.85 15.86 -9.54
N THR A 59 -13.16 16.16 -10.80
CA THR A 59 -13.59 17.50 -11.21
C THR A 59 -14.87 17.91 -10.47
N ALA A 60 -15.84 17.01 -10.35
CA ALA A 60 -17.08 17.27 -9.60
C ALA A 60 -16.84 17.44 -8.09
N ALA A 61 -16.02 16.57 -7.49
CA ALA A 61 -15.70 16.62 -6.07
C ALA A 61 -14.95 17.91 -5.70
N GLU A 62 -13.96 18.31 -6.51
CA GLU A 62 -13.18 19.53 -6.28
C GLU A 62 -14.03 20.79 -6.47
N ALA A 63 -14.93 20.81 -7.46
CA ALA A 63 -15.90 21.90 -7.61
C ALA A 63 -16.79 22.05 -6.38
N PHE A 64 -17.28 20.93 -5.84
CA PHE A 64 -18.10 20.91 -4.63
C PHE A 64 -17.32 21.40 -3.39
N GLU A 65 -16.08 20.92 -3.18
CA GLU A 65 -15.25 21.40 -2.08
C GLU A 65 -14.98 22.90 -2.15
N ASN A 66 -14.67 23.41 -3.34
CA ASN A 66 -14.39 24.82 -3.56
C ASN A 66 -15.61 25.71 -3.33
N GLN A 67 -16.79 25.26 -3.76
CA GLN A 67 -18.06 25.97 -3.59
C GLN A 67 -18.43 26.08 -2.12
N TYR A 68 -18.34 24.98 -1.37
CA TYR A 68 -18.79 24.91 0.03
C TYR A 68 -17.69 25.06 1.07
N LYS A 69 -16.46 25.38 0.64
CA LYS A 69 -15.28 25.57 1.50
C LYS A 69 -15.07 24.37 2.44
N ILE A 70 -15.17 23.17 1.87
CA ILE A 70 -14.86 21.93 2.58
C ILE A 70 -13.35 21.83 2.69
N THR A 71 -12.85 21.54 3.90
CA THR A 71 -11.41 21.50 4.15
C THR A 71 -10.85 20.10 3.90
N SER A 72 -9.57 20.01 3.54
CA SER A 72 -8.89 18.74 3.29
C SER A 72 -8.92 17.79 4.50
N GLN A 73 -8.87 18.33 5.72
CA GLN A 73 -8.95 17.53 6.96
C GLN A 73 -10.29 16.80 7.10
N SER A 74 -11.32 17.20 6.34
CA SER A 74 -12.62 16.54 6.36
C SER A 74 -12.62 15.16 5.68
N LYS A 75 -11.53 14.78 5.00
CA LYS A 75 -11.42 13.55 4.19
C LYS A 75 -12.50 13.40 3.11
N PHE A 76 -13.08 14.50 2.62
CA PHE A 76 -14.04 14.44 1.53
C PHE A 76 -13.36 14.04 0.22
N ARG A 77 -12.44 14.85 -0.33
CA ARG A 77 -11.73 14.53 -1.58
C ARG A 77 -10.64 13.47 -1.45
N SER A 78 -9.92 13.43 -0.32
CA SER A 78 -8.78 12.51 -0.16
C SER A 78 -9.20 11.03 -0.13
N SER A 79 -10.39 10.72 0.41
CA SER A 79 -10.87 9.34 0.51
C SER A 79 -11.30 8.71 -0.81
N ILE A 80 -11.41 9.50 -1.88
CA ILE A 80 -11.80 8.96 -3.19
C ILE A 80 -10.74 7.99 -3.72
N LEU A 81 -9.45 8.33 -3.57
CA LEU A 81 -8.37 7.47 -4.03
C LEU A 81 -8.25 6.21 -3.14
N GLU A 82 -8.54 6.34 -1.85
CA GLU A 82 -8.64 5.20 -0.92
C GLU A 82 -9.70 4.20 -1.41
N GLU A 83 -10.90 4.69 -1.75
CA GLU A 83 -11.99 3.85 -2.28
C GLU A 83 -11.70 3.34 -3.70
N PHE A 84 -10.97 4.10 -4.52
CA PHE A 84 -10.65 3.72 -5.89
C PHE A 84 -9.89 2.39 -5.97
N ASN A 85 -9.03 2.12 -4.98
CA ASN A 85 -8.33 0.85 -4.84
C ASN A 85 -9.27 -0.36 -4.78
N VAL A 86 -10.44 -0.23 -4.14
CA VAL A 86 -11.42 -1.31 -4.11
C VAL A 86 -11.91 -1.62 -5.53
N TYR A 87 -12.20 -0.61 -6.34
CA TYR A 87 -12.65 -0.83 -7.72
C TYR A 87 -11.59 -1.50 -8.60
N LEU A 88 -10.30 -1.22 -8.33
CA LEU A 88 -9.20 -1.86 -9.04
C LEU A 88 -9.09 -3.36 -8.72
N PHE A 89 -9.33 -3.75 -7.47
CA PHE A 89 -8.89 -5.07 -6.99
C PHE A 89 -10.01 -6.02 -6.57
N LYS A 90 -11.25 -5.54 -6.29
CA LYS A 90 -12.34 -6.38 -5.77
C LYS A 90 -12.69 -7.60 -6.63
N ASP A 91 -12.52 -7.48 -7.94
CA ASP A 91 -12.91 -8.51 -8.92
C ASP A 91 -11.74 -9.44 -9.29
N LEU A 92 -10.57 -9.26 -8.68
CA LEU A 92 -9.43 -10.16 -8.87
C LEU A 92 -9.75 -11.56 -8.35
N PRO A 93 -9.53 -12.64 -9.13
CA PRO A 93 -9.74 -14.02 -8.69
C PRO A 93 -9.02 -14.34 -7.37
N GLU A 94 -7.82 -13.80 -7.19
CA GLU A 94 -6.96 -13.99 -6.02
C GLU A 94 -7.66 -13.57 -4.71
N ILE A 95 -8.49 -12.52 -4.75
CA ILE A 95 -9.26 -12.07 -3.58
C ILE A 95 -10.19 -13.19 -3.10
N LYS A 96 -10.90 -13.81 -4.03
CA LYS A 96 -11.83 -14.91 -3.71
C LYS A 96 -11.09 -16.19 -3.37
N GLU A 97 -10.07 -16.56 -4.13
CA GLU A 97 -9.32 -17.81 -3.97
C GLU A 97 -8.60 -17.88 -2.62
N LEU A 98 -8.00 -16.76 -2.19
CA LEU A 98 -7.28 -16.69 -0.92
C LEU A 98 -8.19 -16.30 0.27
N ASN A 99 -9.47 -16.02 0.00
CA ASN A 99 -10.45 -15.49 0.95
C ASN A 99 -9.92 -14.23 1.65
N LEU A 100 -9.55 -13.24 0.83
CA LEU A 100 -9.07 -11.92 1.23
C LEU A 100 -10.22 -10.92 1.27
N ASP A 101 -9.98 -9.83 2.00
CA ASP A 101 -10.91 -8.71 2.11
C ASP A 101 -10.10 -7.40 2.22
N PHE A 102 -10.82 -6.28 2.16
CA PHE A 102 -10.26 -4.94 2.18
C PHE A 102 -10.41 -4.27 3.55
N PHE A 103 -9.33 -3.66 4.04
CA PHE A 103 -9.27 -3.05 5.36
C PHE A 103 -8.58 -1.70 5.33
N ASN A 104 -8.88 -0.82 6.28
CA ASN A 104 -8.15 0.42 6.53
C ASN A 104 -7.83 0.65 8.02
N LYS A 105 -8.25 -0.28 8.87
CA LYS A 105 -8.08 -0.19 10.32
C LYS A 105 -7.73 -1.52 10.91
N GLY A 106 -7.03 -1.49 12.03
CA GLY A 106 -6.77 -2.69 12.81
C GLY A 106 -5.77 -3.66 12.18
N ILE A 107 -4.88 -3.17 11.31
CA ILE A 107 -3.87 -4.00 10.64
C ILE A 107 -2.83 -4.43 11.68
N TYR A 108 -2.50 -5.72 11.70
CA TYR A 108 -1.57 -6.29 12.67
C TYR A 108 -0.18 -5.64 12.58
N ALA A 109 0.28 -5.12 13.72
CA ALA A 109 1.55 -4.41 13.86
C ALA A 109 2.40 -4.93 15.05
N GLY A 110 2.00 -6.05 15.64
CA GLY A 110 2.76 -6.75 16.69
C GLY A 110 1.92 -7.13 17.91
N LEU A 111 2.59 -7.68 18.91
CA LEU A 111 2.03 -7.99 20.23
C LEU A 111 2.79 -7.20 21.30
N LYS A 112 2.10 -6.84 22.39
CA LYS A 112 2.71 -6.31 23.61
C LYS A 112 2.24 -7.11 24.81
N LEU A 113 3.13 -7.22 25.80
CA LEU A 113 2.83 -7.75 27.12
C LEU A 113 2.80 -6.58 28.10
N ASP A 114 1.74 -6.46 28.88
CA ASP A 114 1.68 -5.46 29.95
C ASP A 114 2.35 -5.97 31.24
N HIS A 115 2.47 -5.10 32.26
CA HIS A 115 3.07 -5.46 33.55
C HIS A 115 2.27 -6.49 34.36
N ASN A 116 1.02 -6.76 33.97
CA ASN A 116 0.15 -7.76 34.58
C ASN A 116 0.21 -9.11 33.84
N GLY A 117 1.04 -9.22 32.79
CA GLY A 117 1.13 -10.42 31.96
C GLY A 117 0.03 -10.54 30.92
N GLN A 118 -0.78 -9.51 30.69
CA GLN A 118 -1.82 -9.53 29.66
C GLN A 118 -1.23 -9.21 28.29
N ILE A 119 -1.59 -10.02 27.30
CA ILE A 119 -1.18 -9.83 25.91
C ILE A 119 -2.21 -8.95 25.21
N ALA A 120 -1.73 -7.93 24.49
CA ALA A 120 -2.56 -7.11 23.62
C ALA A 120 -1.97 -7.02 22.22
N VAL A 121 -2.85 -6.96 21.22
CA VAL A 121 -2.46 -6.73 19.83
C VAL A 121 -2.17 -5.25 19.63
N ILE A 122 -1.05 -4.95 19.00
CA ILE A 122 -0.75 -3.61 18.46
C ILE A 122 -1.27 -3.60 17.03
N THR A 123 -2.07 -2.59 16.71
CA THR A 123 -2.56 -2.38 15.35
C THR A 123 -2.12 -1.04 14.79
N LYS A 124 -2.09 -0.97 13.46
CA LYS A 124 -1.93 0.25 12.69
C LYS A 124 -3.09 0.40 11.72
N ASP A 125 -3.46 1.64 11.46
CA ASP A 125 -4.40 1.98 10.41
C ASP A 125 -3.57 2.37 9.17
N VAL A 126 -4.10 2.05 8.00
CA VAL A 126 -3.52 2.37 6.69
C VAL A 126 -4.65 2.82 5.78
N ASP A 127 -4.34 3.55 4.72
CA ASP A 127 -5.38 4.06 3.83
C ASP A 127 -6.07 2.95 3.02
N PHE A 128 -5.34 1.90 2.64
CA PHE A 128 -5.89 0.69 2.00
C PHE A 128 -5.06 -0.55 2.28
N CYS A 129 -5.70 -1.68 2.54
CA CYS A 129 -5.06 -2.97 2.80
C CYS A 129 -5.85 -4.09 2.14
N ILE A 130 -5.13 -5.01 1.49
CA ILE A 130 -5.64 -6.33 1.09
C ILE A 130 -5.06 -7.34 2.07
N GLY A 131 -5.91 -8.03 2.81
CA GLY A 131 -5.47 -8.94 3.85
C GLY A 131 -6.51 -9.97 4.23
N LYS A 132 -6.27 -10.65 5.34
CA LYS A 132 -7.18 -11.66 5.87
C LYS A 132 -7.35 -11.53 7.37
N ARG A 133 -8.59 -11.70 7.82
CA ARG A 133 -8.92 -11.74 9.25
C ARG A 133 -8.65 -13.14 9.81
N PHE A 134 -8.00 -13.17 10.96
CA PHE A 134 -7.76 -14.39 11.74
C PHE A 134 -8.23 -14.17 13.17
N VAL A 135 -8.59 -15.27 13.82
CA VAL A 135 -8.79 -15.31 15.28
C VAL A 135 -7.52 -15.91 15.88
N LEU A 136 -6.82 -15.11 16.68
CA LEU A 136 -5.66 -15.53 17.45
C LEU A 136 -6.12 -15.93 18.85
N THR A 137 -6.03 -17.22 19.17
CA THR A 137 -6.34 -17.73 20.50
C THR A 137 -5.06 -17.81 21.33
N LEU A 138 -4.98 -17.03 22.41
CA LEU A 138 -3.91 -17.05 23.40
C LEU A 138 -4.52 -17.48 24.74
N GLU A 139 -4.23 -18.71 25.16
CA GLU A 139 -4.86 -19.34 26.33
C GLU A 139 -6.40 -19.33 26.25
N GLN A 140 -7.07 -18.51 27.06
CA GLN A 140 -8.53 -18.36 27.10
C GLN A 140 -9.03 -17.10 26.39
N HIS A 141 -8.15 -16.34 25.74
CA HIS A 141 -8.48 -15.10 25.06
C HIS A 141 -8.46 -15.28 23.55
N GLU A 142 -9.54 -14.86 22.90
CA GLU A 142 -9.62 -14.76 21.43
C GLU A 142 -9.44 -13.29 21.03
N LEU A 143 -8.49 -13.05 20.12
CA LEU A 143 -8.18 -11.72 19.59
C LEU A 143 -8.32 -11.76 18.07
N GLU A 144 -9.14 -10.88 17.52
CA GLU A 144 -9.20 -10.72 16.06
C GLU A 144 -7.99 -9.93 15.57
N ILE A 145 -7.30 -10.46 14.56
CA ILE A 145 -6.17 -9.81 13.91
C ILE A 145 -6.38 -9.78 12.39
N ILE A 146 -5.88 -8.73 11.75
CA ILE A 146 -5.89 -8.61 10.29
C ILE A 146 -4.44 -8.69 9.83
N ILE A 147 -4.09 -9.77 9.14
CA ILE A 147 -2.74 -9.96 8.59
C ILE A 147 -2.75 -9.45 7.14
N PRO A 148 -1.95 -8.43 6.80
CA PRO A 148 -1.92 -7.85 5.47
C PRO A 148 -1.06 -8.70 4.51
N LEU A 149 -1.50 -8.81 3.26
CA LEU A 149 -0.64 -9.18 2.13
C LEU A 149 -0.13 -7.93 1.41
N VAL A 150 -0.99 -6.93 1.30
CA VAL A 150 -0.68 -5.62 0.71
C VAL A 150 -1.17 -4.53 1.65
N ALA A 151 -0.31 -3.55 1.93
CA ALA A 151 -0.65 -2.33 2.66
C ALA A 151 -0.27 -1.11 1.83
N VAL A 152 -1.16 -0.14 1.73
CA VAL A 152 -0.99 1.03 0.86
C VAL A 152 -1.33 2.28 1.65
N GLU A 153 -0.41 3.23 1.65
CA GLU A 153 -0.70 4.60 2.06
C GLU A 153 -1.10 5.43 0.84
N VAL A 154 -2.12 6.28 0.99
CA VAL A 154 -2.69 7.08 -0.09
C VAL A 154 -2.60 8.56 0.26
N LYS A 155 -2.01 9.37 -0.64
CA LYS A 155 -1.78 10.81 -0.39
C LYS A 155 -2.13 11.69 -1.57
N THR A 156 -2.81 12.81 -1.33
CA THR A 156 -3.05 13.83 -2.38
C THR A 156 -1.76 14.56 -2.77
N TYR A 157 -0.87 14.76 -1.81
CA TYR A 157 0.50 15.20 -2.05
C TYR A 157 1.38 14.67 -0.94
N LEU A 158 2.68 14.59 -1.18
CA LEU A 158 3.65 14.10 -0.21
C LEU A 158 4.70 15.17 0.10
N ASP A 159 4.81 15.55 1.37
CA ASP A 159 5.93 16.33 1.88
C ASP A 159 6.94 15.47 2.63
N ALA A 160 8.07 16.07 3.02
CA ALA A 160 9.17 15.35 3.66
C ALA A 160 8.80 14.78 5.04
N THR A 161 7.92 15.42 5.79
CA THR A 161 7.48 14.95 7.11
C THR A 161 6.53 13.78 6.94
N MET A 162 5.54 13.91 6.07
CA MET A 162 4.60 12.84 5.72
C MET A 162 5.35 11.61 5.22
N TYR A 163 6.36 11.78 4.37
CA TYR A 163 7.16 10.65 3.89
C TYR A 163 7.81 9.86 5.03
N ASN A 164 8.38 10.53 6.03
CA ASN A 164 8.97 9.85 7.18
C ASN A 164 7.91 9.11 8.02
N GLU A 165 6.71 9.67 8.17
CA GLU A 165 5.59 9.03 8.87
C GLU A 165 5.10 7.77 8.16
N VAL A 166 5.02 7.82 6.82
CA VAL A 166 4.70 6.65 5.98
C VAL A 166 5.75 5.57 6.15
N GLN A 167 7.04 5.94 6.03
CA GLN A 167 8.16 5.00 6.19
C GLN A 167 8.10 4.31 7.56
N PHE A 168 7.93 5.07 8.64
CA PHE A 168 7.83 4.50 9.99
C PHE A 168 6.64 3.54 10.14
N SER A 169 5.48 3.91 9.61
CA SER A 169 4.27 3.09 9.68
C SER A 169 4.43 1.78 8.91
N MET A 170 4.99 1.84 7.69
CA MET A 170 5.24 0.66 6.86
C MET A 170 6.33 -0.23 7.43
N GLN A 171 7.38 0.34 8.04
CA GLN A 171 8.39 -0.44 8.75
C GLN A 171 7.77 -1.22 9.92
N THR A 172 6.87 -0.59 10.67
CA THR A 172 6.16 -1.23 11.79
C THR A 172 5.35 -2.44 11.30
N ILE A 173 4.63 -2.28 10.19
CA ILE A 173 3.84 -3.35 9.58
C ILE A 173 4.74 -4.47 9.04
N LYS A 174 5.84 -4.15 8.34
CA LYS A 174 6.82 -5.13 7.85
C LYS A 174 7.50 -5.90 8.97
N ASN A 175 7.83 -5.25 10.09
CA ASN A 175 8.40 -5.93 11.25
C ASN A 175 7.44 -6.97 11.83
N ALA A 176 6.14 -6.71 11.79
CA ALA A 176 5.11 -7.63 12.27
C ALA A 176 4.73 -8.70 11.22
N THR A 177 4.78 -8.35 9.94
CA THR A 177 4.41 -9.20 8.80
C THR A 177 5.48 -9.10 7.71
N PRO A 178 6.58 -9.88 7.77
CA PRO A 178 7.74 -9.69 6.88
C PRO A 178 7.45 -9.77 5.37
N ASN A 179 6.43 -10.54 4.99
CA ASN A 179 6.07 -10.76 3.59
C ASN A 179 5.01 -9.78 3.05
N VAL A 180 4.56 -8.81 3.86
CA VAL A 180 3.65 -7.78 3.38
C VAL A 180 4.33 -6.91 2.33
N ARG A 181 3.65 -6.65 1.23
CA ARG A 181 4.04 -5.64 0.26
C ARG A 181 3.47 -4.30 0.66
N THR A 182 4.32 -3.29 0.75
CA THR A 182 3.95 -1.96 1.21
C THR A 182 4.19 -0.94 0.12
N TYR A 183 3.17 -0.14 -0.17
CA TYR A 183 3.20 0.83 -1.27
C TYR A 183 2.79 2.21 -0.79
N LEU A 184 3.28 3.24 -1.47
CA LEU A 184 2.80 4.60 -1.34
C LEU A 184 2.20 5.04 -2.68
N LEU A 185 0.89 5.26 -2.69
CA LEU A 185 0.17 5.80 -3.82
C LEU A 185 -0.08 7.28 -3.57
N MET A 186 0.41 8.15 -4.45
CA MET A 186 0.16 9.59 -4.31
C MET A 186 -0.28 10.22 -5.61
N GLU A 187 -1.07 11.28 -5.52
CA GLU A 187 -1.38 12.06 -6.71
C GLU A 187 -0.16 12.86 -7.17
N ARG A 188 0.53 13.57 -6.26
CA ARG A 188 1.66 14.46 -6.60
C ARG A 188 2.82 14.32 -5.63
N ASN A 189 4.04 14.41 -6.13
CA ASN A 189 5.25 14.42 -5.31
C ASN A 189 5.74 15.85 -5.04
N GLU A 190 5.84 16.24 -3.77
CA GLU A 190 6.46 17.51 -3.33
C GLU A 190 7.75 17.26 -2.52
N VAL A 191 8.22 16.02 -2.44
CA VAL A 191 9.49 15.63 -1.81
C VAL A 191 10.65 15.78 -2.80
N LYS A 192 11.73 16.43 -2.34
CA LYS A 192 12.97 16.56 -3.11
C LYS A 192 13.54 15.19 -3.47
N ALA A 193 13.97 15.04 -4.72
CA ALA A 193 14.54 13.80 -5.26
C ALA A 193 15.65 13.23 -4.37
N ASP A 194 16.56 14.07 -3.87
CA ASP A 194 17.68 13.66 -3.01
C ASP A 194 17.22 12.89 -1.77
N LYS A 195 16.08 13.27 -1.18
CA LYS A 195 15.55 12.58 0.01
C LYS A 195 15.04 11.19 -0.34
N ILE A 196 14.33 11.05 -1.45
CA ILE A 196 13.84 9.76 -1.94
C ILE A 196 15.03 8.86 -2.28
N ILE A 197 15.99 9.38 -3.04
CA ILE A 197 17.21 8.68 -3.46
C ILE A 197 18.01 8.18 -2.25
N ALA A 198 18.21 9.04 -1.25
CA ALA A 198 18.94 8.68 -0.03
C ALA A 198 18.26 7.56 0.77
N SER A 199 16.92 7.50 0.76
CA SER A 199 16.16 6.47 1.49
C SER A 199 15.92 5.18 0.70
N LYS A 200 16.24 5.14 -0.61
CA LYS A 200 15.80 4.06 -1.51
C LYS A 200 16.24 2.67 -1.05
N THR A 201 17.45 2.53 -0.51
CA THR A 201 18.01 1.23 -0.10
C THR A 201 17.51 0.74 1.26
N GLU A 202 16.97 1.62 2.08
CA GLU A 202 16.50 1.32 3.45
C GLU A 202 14.99 1.49 3.59
N SER A 203 14.31 1.86 2.51
CA SER A 203 12.88 2.10 2.50
C SER A 203 12.13 0.80 2.79
N PRO A 204 11.18 0.78 3.75
CA PRO A 204 10.27 -0.32 3.92
C PRO A 204 9.29 -0.40 2.74
N LEU A 205 9.03 0.69 2.00
CA LEU A 205 8.18 0.67 0.81
C LEU A 205 8.82 -0.14 -0.30
N ASP A 206 8.04 -1.03 -0.91
CA ASP A 206 8.42 -1.80 -2.10
C ASP A 206 8.38 -0.92 -3.36
N GLU A 207 7.40 -0.03 -3.48
CA GLU A 207 7.32 0.96 -4.57
C GLU A 207 6.50 2.21 -4.18
N ILE A 208 6.76 3.31 -4.88
CA ILE A 208 6.07 4.60 -4.75
C ILE A 208 5.50 5.01 -6.11
N PHE A 209 4.17 5.18 -6.20
CA PHE A 209 3.47 5.57 -7.42
C PHE A 209 3.03 7.03 -7.35
N VAL A 210 3.41 7.83 -8.36
CA VAL A 210 3.03 9.24 -8.49
C VAL A 210 2.12 9.39 -9.70
N LEU A 211 0.84 9.61 -9.46
CA LEU A 211 -0.19 9.50 -10.49
C LEU A 211 -0.31 10.71 -11.42
N ARG A 212 0.29 11.86 -11.07
CA ARG A 212 0.30 13.08 -11.91
C ARG A 212 1.39 14.05 -11.50
N GLY A 213 1.86 14.87 -12.44
CA GLY A 213 2.89 15.87 -12.18
C GLY A 213 2.37 17.11 -11.45
N THR A 214 1.23 17.64 -11.88
CA THR A 214 0.59 18.81 -11.25
C THR A 214 -0.87 18.54 -10.90
N LYS A 215 -1.54 19.49 -10.21
CA LYS A 215 -2.94 19.32 -9.80
C LYS A 215 -3.89 19.41 -10.99
N GLU A 216 -3.51 20.15 -12.02
CA GLU A 216 -4.29 20.43 -13.22
C GLU A 216 -4.22 19.28 -14.23
N GLN A 217 -3.19 18.44 -14.11
CA GLN A 217 -3.06 17.26 -14.94
C GLN A 217 -4.03 16.16 -14.48
N PRO A 218 -4.59 15.39 -15.43
CA PRO A 218 -5.36 14.19 -15.08
C PRO A 218 -4.44 13.15 -14.44
N ILE A 219 -5.05 12.22 -13.70
CA ILE A 219 -4.42 10.98 -13.28
C ILE A 219 -3.98 10.20 -14.52
N ASP A 220 -2.72 9.81 -14.54
CA ASP A 220 -2.06 9.06 -15.59
C ASP A 220 -2.52 7.58 -15.57
N GLU A 221 -3.07 7.11 -16.68
CA GLU A 221 -3.64 5.77 -16.77
C GLU A 221 -2.58 4.67 -16.79
N ASP A 222 -1.43 4.94 -17.40
CA ASP A 222 -0.30 4.01 -17.49
C ASP A 222 0.27 3.74 -16.09
N THR A 223 0.47 4.78 -15.28
CA THR A 223 0.94 4.64 -13.89
C THR A 223 -0.06 3.85 -13.03
N VAL A 224 -1.37 4.05 -13.22
CA VAL A 224 -2.40 3.25 -12.51
C VAL A 224 -2.36 1.79 -12.97
N TYR A 225 -2.10 1.55 -14.25
CA TYR A 225 -1.97 0.19 -14.77
C TYR A 225 -0.73 -0.52 -14.23
N ASP A 226 0.41 0.16 -14.16
CA ASP A 226 1.63 -0.35 -13.52
C ASP A 226 1.39 -0.69 -12.05
N TYR A 227 0.71 0.20 -11.32
CA TYR A 227 0.30 -0.05 -9.93
C TYR A 227 -0.60 -1.29 -9.79
N TYR A 228 -1.55 -1.45 -10.71
CA TYR A 228 -2.43 -2.63 -10.74
C TYR A 228 -1.63 -3.92 -10.97
N LEU A 229 -0.69 -3.92 -11.93
CA LEU A 229 0.16 -5.07 -12.22
C LEU A 229 1.08 -5.44 -11.05
N GLU A 230 1.65 -4.44 -10.38
CA GLU A 230 2.52 -4.62 -9.22
C GLU A 230 1.77 -5.31 -8.06
N ILE A 231 0.55 -4.84 -7.74
CA ILE A 231 -0.28 -5.49 -6.71
C ILE A 231 -0.72 -6.89 -7.14
N LEU A 232 -1.05 -7.09 -8.42
CA LEU A 232 -1.40 -8.42 -8.92
C LEU A 232 -0.24 -9.40 -8.77
N ALA A 233 0.99 -8.96 -9.06
CA ALA A 233 2.20 -9.75 -8.86
C ALA A 233 2.45 -10.07 -7.37
N ALA A 234 2.22 -9.09 -6.48
CA ALA A 234 2.30 -9.28 -5.04
C ALA A 234 1.36 -10.39 -4.54
N LEU A 235 0.09 -10.38 -5.00
CA LEU A 235 -0.91 -11.37 -4.60
C LEU A 235 -0.62 -12.78 -5.13
N ARG A 236 0.10 -12.90 -6.26
CA ARG A 236 0.47 -14.17 -6.89
C ARG A 236 1.79 -14.74 -6.42
N THR A 237 2.53 -14.03 -5.57
CA THR A 237 3.83 -14.49 -5.09
C THR A 237 3.65 -15.65 -4.10
N ASN A 238 4.01 -16.87 -4.52
CA ASN A 238 4.00 -18.05 -3.65
C ASN A 238 5.10 -17.94 -2.57
N LEU A 239 4.78 -18.40 -1.36
CA LEU A 239 5.72 -18.46 -0.22
C LEU A 239 6.71 -19.64 -0.30
N ASP A 240 6.72 -20.41 -1.39
CA ASP A 240 7.57 -21.60 -1.54
C ASP A 240 9.04 -21.20 -1.69
N VAL A 241 9.69 -20.91 -0.55
CA VAL A 241 11.13 -20.88 -0.43
C VAL A 241 11.58 -22.33 -0.27
N GLU A 242 11.79 -23.02 -1.40
CA GLU A 242 12.44 -24.32 -1.40
C GLU A 242 13.89 -24.14 -0.91
N LEU A 243 14.14 -24.45 0.36
CA LEU A 243 15.41 -24.21 1.04
C LEU A 243 16.41 -25.28 0.58
N LYS A 244 17.07 -25.03 -0.57
CA LYS A 244 18.04 -25.98 -1.12
C LYS A 244 19.29 -26.09 -0.25
N VAL A 245 19.46 -27.27 0.36
CA VAL A 245 20.67 -27.70 1.08
C VAL A 245 21.28 -28.93 0.40
N PRO A 246 22.61 -29.14 0.48
CA PRO A 246 23.59 -28.44 1.30
C PRO A 246 24.37 -27.32 0.57
N GLY A 247 24.67 -26.21 1.27
CA GLY A 247 25.45 -25.08 0.74
C GLY A 247 25.38 -23.79 1.58
N ARG A 248 26.03 -22.70 1.13
CA ARG A 248 25.87 -21.36 1.74
C ARG A 248 24.55 -20.75 1.28
N LEU A 249 23.65 -20.46 2.22
CA LEU A 249 22.30 -19.95 1.92
C LEU A 249 22.26 -18.44 1.66
N PHE A 250 23.26 -17.70 2.15
CA PHE A 250 23.46 -16.28 1.85
C PHE A 250 24.96 -16.07 1.62
N LYS A 251 25.39 -15.74 0.38
CA LYS A 251 26.81 -15.56 0.06
C LYS A 251 27.36 -14.31 0.75
N SER A 252 28.34 -14.48 1.64
CA SER A 252 29.37 -13.45 1.84
C SER A 252 30.43 -13.60 0.75
N THR A 253 30.76 -12.48 0.09
CA THR A 253 31.83 -12.38 -0.91
C THR A 253 33.12 -13.03 -0.40
N PRO A 254 33.86 -13.81 -1.22
CA PRO A 254 35.09 -14.40 -0.75
C PRO A 254 36.10 -13.29 -0.43
N LYS A 255 36.62 -13.27 0.80
CA LYS A 255 37.93 -12.68 1.07
C LYS A 255 38.93 -13.43 0.18
N THR A 256 39.54 -12.72 -0.76
CA THR A 256 40.76 -13.17 -1.42
C THR A 256 41.85 -13.29 -0.36
N LEU A 257 42.03 -14.50 0.17
CA LEU A 257 43.24 -14.89 0.88
C LEU A 257 44.19 -15.49 -0.15
N ALA A 258 45.30 -14.79 -0.37
CA ALA A 258 46.43 -15.21 -1.19
C ALA A 258 46.98 -16.58 -0.75
N PRO A 259 47.54 -17.40 -1.65
CA PRO A 259 48.44 -18.47 -1.26
C PRO A 259 49.87 -17.94 -1.13
N LYS A 260 50.40 -18.00 0.11
CA LYS A 260 51.83 -18.09 0.38
C LYS A 260 52.37 -19.46 -0.13
N HIS A 261 53.59 -19.43 -0.66
CA HIS A 261 54.49 -20.50 -1.08
C HIS A 261 54.33 -21.89 -0.44
N SER A 262 54.59 -22.99 -1.19
CA SER A 262 55.92 -23.62 -1.23
C SER A 262 56.06 -24.86 -2.17
N THR A 263 57.25 -24.94 -2.78
CA THR A 263 58.11 -26.12 -3.05
C THR A 263 57.72 -27.28 -3.97
N ALA A 264 58.66 -27.49 -4.90
CA ALA A 264 59.26 -28.77 -5.34
C ALA A 264 58.62 -29.54 -6.50
N ALA A 265 59.22 -29.38 -7.69
CA ALA A 265 59.53 -30.51 -8.56
C ALA A 265 60.83 -30.24 -9.32
N PHE A 266 61.76 -31.16 -9.14
CA PHE A 266 63.12 -31.20 -9.66
C PHE A 266 63.14 -31.65 -11.13
N ALA A 267 64.10 -31.11 -11.88
CA ALA A 267 65.01 -31.80 -12.81
C ALA A 267 64.91 -31.53 -14.33
N LYS A 268 66.05 -30.97 -14.82
CA LYS A 268 66.80 -31.27 -16.06
C LYS A 268 66.15 -30.82 -17.38
N VAL A 269 66.84 -30.16 -18.32
CA VAL A 269 68.14 -30.48 -18.94
C VAL A 269 68.78 -29.21 -19.54
N LEU A 270 70.12 -29.22 -19.53
CA LEU A 270 71.11 -28.34 -20.18
C LEU A 270 70.94 -28.09 -21.71
N GLN A 271 71.74 -27.12 -22.19
CA GLN A 271 72.14 -26.79 -23.58
C GLN A 271 71.32 -25.65 -24.20
N LYS A 272 71.87 -24.61 -24.85
CA LYS A 272 73.23 -24.31 -25.35
C LYS A 272 73.22 -22.85 -25.86
N HIS A 273 74.40 -22.20 -25.79
CA HIS A 273 74.81 -20.92 -26.40
C HIS A 273 74.33 -19.62 -25.73
#